data_AF-A0AAD7NX70-F1
#
_entry.id   AF-A0AAD7NX70-F1
#
_cell.length_a   1.000
_cell.length_b   1.000
_cell.length_c   1.000
_cell.angle_alpha   90.00
_cell.angle_beta   90.00
_cell.angle_gamma   90.00
#
_symmetry.space_group_name_H-M   'P 1'
#
loop_
_entity.id
_entity.type
_entity.pdbx_description
1 polymer ?
#
loop_
_entity_poly.entity_id
_entity_poly.type
_entity_poly.pdbx_seq_one_letter_code
_entity_poly.pdbx_strand_id
1 'polypeptide(L)'
;MPKAVPQPQRGRINKLTPARPFPTVPTSVSATGPRSAHKEGKNLICITRKTPLSVYLRRCKNVIINDGYKTLHLSAMGAAIPHLLQLSVALPPILPFAADEIHSHITTGTMEVQDEIIPDDEDEDITYRTRGKSTLLIVIKIGDGKFEGDTSGPVKRGSGPHKQKAPSQKPPKSVPGAGGPSKMVVSEPDQEDMEM
;
A
#
# COMPACT_ATOMS: atom_id res chain seq x y z
N MET A 1 -35.51 -24.22 42.00
CA MET A 1 -34.71 -22.99 41.82
C MET A 1 -34.19 -22.95 40.39
N PRO A 2 -34.45 -21.89 39.61
CA PRO A 2 -33.91 -21.80 38.26
C PRO A 2 -32.40 -21.59 38.31
N LYS A 3 -31.62 -22.50 37.68
CA LYS A 3 -30.17 -22.35 37.51
C LYS A 3 -29.91 -21.13 36.64
N ALA A 4 -29.09 -20.20 37.13
CA ALA A 4 -28.59 -19.08 36.33
C ALA A 4 -27.87 -19.63 35.10
N VAL A 5 -28.30 -19.23 33.91
CA VAL A 5 -27.62 -19.55 32.65
C VAL A 5 -26.29 -18.80 32.67
N PRO A 6 -25.13 -19.47 32.59
CA PRO A 6 -23.85 -18.79 32.53
C PRO A 6 -23.83 -17.88 31.29
N GLN A 7 -23.59 -16.59 31.50
CA GLN A 7 -23.40 -15.68 30.38
C GLN A 7 -22.11 -16.10 29.65
N PRO A 8 -22.12 -16.24 28.31
CA PRO A 8 -20.91 -16.59 27.58
C PRO A 8 -19.87 -15.50 27.81
N GLN A 9 -18.72 -15.89 28.37
CA GLN A 9 -17.58 -15.01 28.55
C GLN A 9 -17.20 -14.46 27.18
N ARG A 10 -17.14 -13.13 27.06
CA ARG A 10 -16.86 -12.47 25.79
C ARG A 10 -15.36 -12.48 25.57
N GLY A 11 -14.86 -13.57 24.97
CA GLY A 11 -13.45 -13.67 24.57
C GLY A 11 -13.00 -12.53 23.66
N ARG A 12 -11.68 -12.33 23.58
CA ARG A 12 -11.06 -11.28 22.77
C ARG A 12 -11.26 -11.55 21.27
N ILE A 13 -11.74 -10.56 20.53
CA ILE A 13 -11.97 -10.69 19.08
C ILE A 13 -10.84 -10.03 18.28
N ASN A 14 -10.11 -10.83 17.51
CA ASN A 14 -9.13 -10.37 16.54
C ASN A 14 -9.74 -10.33 15.13
N LYS A 15 -9.77 -9.17 14.49
CA LYS A 15 -10.39 -9.00 13.16
C LYS A 15 -9.35 -9.23 12.06
N LEU A 16 -9.55 -10.25 11.22
CA LEU A 16 -8.61 -10.54 10.14
C LEU A 16 -8.78 -9.56 8.98
N THR A 17 -7.69 -9.38 8.23
CA THR A 17 -7.71 -8.56 7.02
C THR A 17 -8.35 -9.37 5.89
N PRO A 18 -9.39 -8.84 5.24
CA PRO A 18 -10.03 -9.58 4.15
C PRO A 18 -9.15 -9.64 2.92
N ALA A 19 -9.47 -10.59 2.03
CA ALA A 19 -8.90 -10.64 0.70
C ALA A 19 -9.10 -9.30 -0.02
N ARG A 20 -8.07 -8.83 -0.71
CA ARG A 20 -8.16 -7.59 -1.48
C ARG A 20 -8.94 -7.85 -2.77
N PRO A 21 -9.76 -6.90 -3.22
CA PRO A 21 -10.50 -7.01 -4.48
C PRO A 21 -9.58 -7.02 -5.71
N PHE A 22 -8.36 -6.51 -5.56
CA PHE A 22 -7.35 -6.47 -6.61
C PHE A 22 -6.03 -7.04 -6.08
N PRO A 23 -5.26 -7.76 -6.91
CA PRO A 23 -3.93 -8.20 -6.51
C PRO A 23 -3.04 -6.98 -6.25
N THR A 24 -2.22 -7.06 -5.20
CA THR A 24 -1.35 -5.93 -4.80
C THR A 24 -0.25 -5.66 -5.82
N VAL A 25 0.15 -6.70 -6.55
CA VAL A 25 1.16 -6.69 -7.60
C VAL A 25 0.66 -7.58 -8.74
N PRO A 26 0.88 -7.24 -10.02
CA PRO A 26 0.60 -8.13 -11.13
C PRO A 26 1.26 -9.49 -10.95
N THR A 27 0.64 -10.57 -11.45
CA THR A 27 1.15 -11.94 -11.32
C THR A 27 2.53 -12.14 -11.94
N SER A 28 2.92 -11.27 -12.88
CA SER A 28 4.21 -11.28 -13.57
C SER A 28 5.35 -10.61 -12.78
N VAL A 29 5.08 -9.99 -11.62
CA VAL A 29 6.09 -9.21 -10.90
C VAL A 29 6.15 -9.58 -9.41
N SER A 30 7.36 -9.54 -8.84
CA SER A 30 7.59 -9.87 -7.43
C SER A 30 6.84 -8.94 -6.48
N ALA A 31 6.09 -9.55 -5.54
CA ALA A 31 5.34 -8.85 -4.50
C ALA A 31 6.20 -8.14 -3.45
N THR A 32 7.50 -8.46 -3.38
CA THR A 32 8.46 -7.90 -2.43
C THR A 32 9.21 -6.67 -2.97
N GLY A 33 8.99 -6.31 -4.25
CA GLY A 33 9.60 -5.13 -4.85
C GLY A 33 9.05 -3.80 -4.30
N PRO A 34 9.82 -2.70 -4.38
CA PRO A 34 9.31 -1.38 -4.02
C PRO A 34 8.08 -1.03 -4.86
N ARG A 35 6.94 -0.72 -4.21
CA ARG A 35 5.65 -0.38 -4.88
C ARG A 35 5.76 0.67 -6.00
N SER A 36 6.75 1.55 -5.93
CA SER A 36 7.02 2.60 -6.93
C SER A 36 7.53 2.08 -8.28
N ALA A 37 8.02 0.83 -8.34
CA ALA A 37 8.64 0.27 -9.54
C ALA A 37 7.60 -0.26 -10.54
N HIS A 38 6.40 -0.61 -10.09
CA HIS A 38 5.35 -1.15 -10.95
C HIS A 38 4.65 0.00 -11.68
N LYS A 39 4.60 -0.07 -13.02
CA LYS A 39 3.78 0.83 -13.85
C LYS A 39 2.31 0.40 -13.79
N GLU A 40 2.05 -0.90 -13.89
CA GLU A 40 0.70 -1.49 -13.93
C GLU A 40 -0.01 -1.49 -12.58
N GLY A 41 -1.34 -1.46 -12.62
CA GLY A 41 -2.19 -1.57 -11.42
C GLY A 41 -2.25 -0.30 -10.56
N LYS A 42 -1.56 0.79 -10.92
CA LYS A 42 -1.63 2.07 -10.19
C LYS A 42 -3.04 2.68 -10.17
N ASN A 43 -3.85 2.35 -11.18
CA ASN A 43 -5.25 2.72 -11.31
C ASN A 43 -6.20 1.94 -10.39
N LEU A 44 -5.73 0.88 -9.74
CA LEU A 44 -6.50 0.09 -8.77
C LEU A 44 -6.21 0.63 -7.36
N ILE A 45 -7.17 1.37 -6.79
CA ILE A 45 -6.99 2.07 -5.52
C ILE A 45 -7.99 1.56 -4.49
N CYS A 46 -7.45 0.98 -3.41
CA CYS A 46 -8.22 0.63 -2.22
C CYS A 46 -8.27 1.83 -1.26
N ILE A 47 -9.47 2.28 -0.91
CA ILE A 47 -9.71 3.38 0.01
C ILE A 47 -9.82 2.85 1.43
N THR A 48 -9.09 3.51 2.34
CA THR A 48 -9.10 3.22 3.77
C THR A 48 -9.54 4.46 4.54
N ARG A 49 -10.03 4.27 5.76
CA ARG A 49 -10.52 5.37 6.60
C ARG A 49 -9.43 6.28 7.15
N LYS A 50 -8.24 5.72 7.40
CA LYS A 50 -7.15 6.43 8.09
C LYS A 50 -6.43 7.40 7.15
N THR A 51 -6.43 7.11 5.85
CA THR A 51 -5.80 7.96 4.85
C THR A 51 -6.70 9.16 4.56
N PRO A 52 -6.20 10.41 4.65
CA PRO A 52 -7.01 11.59 4.43
C PRO A 52 -7.39 11.76 2.96
N LEU A 53 -8.52 12.42 2.70
CA LEU A 53 -9.09 12.62 1.36
C LEU A 53 -8.09 13.28 0.40
N SER A 54 -7.34 14.26 0.89
CA SER A 54 -6.35 15.02 0.11
C SER A 54 -5.24 14.14 -0.48
N VAL A 55 -4.85 13.07 0.21
CA VAL A 55 -3.87 12.10 -0.29
C VAL A 55 -4.45 11.31 -1.46
N TYR A 56 -5.71 10.89 -1.36
CA TYR A 56 -6.38 10.19 -2.46
C TYR A 56 -6.64 11.09 -3.66
N LEU A 57 -7.05 12.35 -3.46
CA LEU A 57 -7.23 13.31 -4.56
C LEU A 57 -5.93 13.53 -5.33
N ARG A 58 -4.82 13.78 -4.63
CA ARG A 58 -3.50 13.91 -5.25
C ARG A 58 -3.08 12.64 -5.99
N ARG A 59 -3.32 11.48 -5.39
CA ARG A 59 -3.00 10.19 -6.02
C ARG A 59 -3.80 9.97 -7.30
N CYS A 60 -5.11 10.15 -7.27
CA CYS A 60 -5.96 9.98 -8.45
C CYS A 60 -5.59 10.97 -9.56
N LYS A 61 -5.35 12.24 -9.20
CA LYS A 61 -4.87 13.26 -10.14
C LYS A 61 -3.54 12.85 -10.80
N ASN A 62 -2.56 12.42 -10.01
CA ASN A 62 -1.27 11.99 -10.53
C ASN A 62 -1.39 10.77 -11.45
N VAL A 63 -2.24 9.81 -11.10
CA VAL A 63 -2.47 8.60 -11.92
C VAL A 63 -3.12 8.96 -13.26
N ILE A 64 -4.05 9.91 -13.28
CA ILE A 64 -4.69 10.34 -14.53
C ILE A 64 -3.75 11.20 -15.38
N ILE A 65 -3.13 12.22 -14.78
CA ILE A 65 -2.37 13.24 -15.52
C ILE A 65 -0.94 12.76 -15.84
N ASN A 66 -0.23 12.20 -14.87
CA ASN A 66 1.18 11.87 -15.04
C ASN A 66 1.38 10.47 -15.60
N ASP A 67 0.58 9.50 -15.12
CA ASP A 67 0.67 8.11 -15.58
C ASP A 67 -0.20 7.85 -16.83
N GLY A 68 -1.12 8.74 -17.21
CA GLY A 68 -1.93 8.63 -18.43
C GLY A 68 -3.11 7.65 -18.35
N TYR A 69 -3.57 7.30 -17.14
CA TYR A 69 -4.71 6.41 -16.96
C TYR A 69 -6.05 7.13 -17.17
N LYS A 70 -6.86 6.64 -18.12
CA LYS A 70 -8.25 7.10 -18.34
C LYS A 70 -9.31 6.31 -17.57
N THR A 71 -8.91 5.28 -16.84
CA THR A 71 -9.81 4.46 -16.02
C THR A 71 -9.26 4.31 -14.62
N LEU A 72 -10.04 4.66 -13.60
CA LEU A 72 -9.72 4.43 -12.19
C LEU A 72 -10.71 3.42 -11.59
N HIS A 73 -10.17 2.45 -10.86
CA HIS A 73 -10.96 1.51 -10.08
C HIS A 73 -10.76 1.82 -8.60
N LEU A 74 -11.81 2.30 -7.95
CA LEU A 74 -11.80 2.68 -6.55
C LEU A 74 -12.62 1.67 -5.76
N SER A 75 -12.04 1.03 -4.75
CA SER A 75 -12.77 0.09 -3.90
C SER A 75 -12.70 0.49 -2.43
N ALA A 76 -13.84 0.41 -1.74
CA ALA A 76 -13.94 0.65 -0.30
C ALA A 76 -14.84 -0.38 0.39
N MET A 77 -14.64 -0.53 1.70
CA MET A 77 -15.44 -1.43 2.53
C MET A 77 -15.91 -0.76 3.83
N GLY A 78 -17.11 -1.12 4.27
CA GLY A 78 -17.67 -0.68 5.54
C GLY A 78 -17.57 0.84 5.70
N ALA A 79 -17.05 1.32 6.83
CA ALA A 79 -17.02 2.76 7.07
C ALA A 79 -15.97 3.56 6.27
N ALA A 80 -15.27 2.95 5.31
CA ALA A 80 -14.52 3.69 4.28
C ALA A 80 -15.41 4.13 3.11
N ILE A 81 -16.63 3.59 2.98
CA ILE A 81 -17.57 3.90 1.90
C ILE A 81 -17.91 5.39 1.82
N PRO A 82 -18.25 6.09 2.92
CA PRO A 82 -18.51 7.53 2.86
C PRO A 82 -17.31 8.33 2.33
N HIS A 83 -16.10 7.89 2.66
CA HIS A 83 -14.87 8.53 2.21
C HIS A 83 -14.66 8.35 0.70
N LEU A 84 -15.00 7.18 0.17
CA LEU A 84 -14.98 6.91 -1.26
C LEU A 84 -16.02 7.74 -2.02
N LEU A 85 -17.23 7.89 -1.48
CA LEU A 85 -18.28 8.71 -2.10
C LEU A 85 -17.89 10.20 -2.15
N GLN A 86 -17.27 10.70 -1.07
CA GLN A 86 -16.72 12.06 -1.09
C GLN A 86 -15.65 12.22 -2.16
N LEU A 87 -14.75 11.24 -2.29
CA LEU A 87 -13.73 11.25 -3.32
C LEU A 87 -14.32 11.23 -4.73
N SER A 88 -15.33 10.39 -5.00
CA SER A 88 -15.94 10.30 -6.33
C SER A 88 -16.63 11.58 -6.77
N VAL A 89 -17.21 12.35 -5.84
CA VAL A 89 -17.84 13.65 -6.14
C VAL A 89 -16.80 14.77 -6.26
N ALA A 90 -15.73 14.71 -5.48
CA ALA A 90 -14.67 15.73 -5.50
C ALA A 90 -13.68 15.59 -6.68
N LEU A 91 -13.64 14.42 -7.34
CA LEU A 91 -12.70 14.14 -8.42
C LEU A 91 -13.00 14.86 -9.74
N PRO A 92 -14.22 14.83 -10.30
CA PRO A 92 -14.53 15.46 -11.58
C PRO A 92 -14.08 16.92 -11.71
N PRO A 93 -14.33 17.83 -10.74
CA PRO A 93 -13.99 19.24 -10.90
C PRO A 93 -12.49 19.54 -10.85
N ILE A 94 -11.65 18.63 -10.35
CA ILE A 94 -10.20 18.85 -10.25
C ILE A 94 -9.42 18.33 -11.47
N LEU A 95 -10.11 17.64 -12.39
CA LEU A 95 -9.51 17.04 -13.56
C LEU A 95 -9.66 17.98 -14.78
N PRO A 96 -8.67 18.01 -15.68
CA PRO A 96 -8.69 18.88 -16.86
C PRO A 96 -9.52 18.27 -18.01
N PHE A 97 -10.70 17.72 -17.72
CA PHE A 97 -11.61 17.13 -18.70
C PHE A 97 -13.00 17.74 -18.57
N ALA A 98 -13.78 17.70 -19.66
CA ALA A 98 -15.17 18.12 -19.61
C ALA A 98 -15.98 17.17 -18.71
N ALA A 99 -16.99 17.69 -18.01
CA ALA A 99 -17.83 16.88 -17.12
C ALA A 99 -18.52 15.74 -17.87
N ASP A 100 -18.89 15.95 -19.12
CA ASP A 100 -19.58 14.98 -19.97
C ASP A 100 -18.70 13.78 -20.37
N GLU A 101 -17.37 13.93 -20.32
CA GLU A 101 -16.43 12.85 -20.63
C GLU A 101 -16.21 11.91 -19.44
N ILE A 102 -16.62 12.30 -18.24
CA ILE A 102 -16.34 11.57 -17.00
C ILE A 102 -17.56 10.72 -16.63
N HIS A 103 -17.48 9.43 -16.88
CA HIS A 103 -18.51 8.47 -16.52
C HIS A 103 -18.13 7.68 -15.28
N SER A 104 -19.03 7.64 -14.29
CA SER A 104 -18.86 6.86 -13.06
C SER A 104 -19.82 5.68 -13.05
N HIS A 105 -19.29 4.47 -12.91
CA HIS A 105 -20.06 3.26 -12.68
C HIS A 105 -19.91 2.83 -11.22
N ILE A 106 -21.03 2.68 -10.52
CA ILE A 106 -21.05 2.36 -9.09
C ILE A 106 -21.65 0.97 -8.90
N THR A 107 -20.88 0.06 -8.29
CA THR A 107 -21.29 -1.30 -8.00
C THR A 107 -21.21 -1.54 -6.49
N THR A 108 -22.33 -1.94 -5.89
CA THR A 108 -22.37 -2.39 -4.49
C THR A 108 -22.14 -3.88 -4.40
N GLY A 109 -21.53 -4.33 -3.31
CA GLY A 109 -21.37 -5.76 -3.03
C GLY A 109 -21.32 -6.06 -1.55
N THR A 110 -21.13 -7.34 -1.25
CA THR A 110 -20.84 -7.83 0.10
C THR A 110 -19.59 -8.67 0.03
N MET A 111 -18.71 -8.53 1.02
CA MET A 111 -17.53 -9.38 1.18
C MET A 111 -17.54 -10.01 2.56
N GLU A 112 -17.27 -11.30 2.58
CA GLU A 112 -17.11 -12.06 3.81
C GLU A 112 -15.75 -11.78 4.43
N VAL A 113 -15.76 -11.52 5.73
CA VAL A 113 -14.55 -11.30 6.52
C VAL A 113 -14.57 -12.25 7.71
N GLN A 114 -13.39 -12.74 8.09
CA GLN A 114 -13.24 -13.63 9.24
C GLN A 114 -12.71 -12.84 10.44
N ASP A 115 -13.26 -13.13 11.60
CA ASP A 115 -12.76 -12.67 12.89
C ASP A 115 -12.40 -13.92 13.72
N GLU A 116 -11.24 -13.89 14.38
CA GLU A 116 -10.80 -14.88 15.37
C GLU A 116 -11.39 -14.53 16.74
N ILE A 117 -11.98 -15.52 17.40
CA ILE A 117 -12.48 -15.42 18.78
C ILE A 117 -11.48 -16.20 19.65
N ILE A 118 -10.74 -15.46 20.46
CA ILE A 118 -9.75 -15.99 21.39
C ILE A 118 -10.44 -16.12 22.75
N PRO A 119 -10.63 -17.34 23.27
CA PRO A 119 -11.19 -17.55 24.61
C PRO A 119 -10.25 -17.00 25.68
N ASP A 120 -10.81 -16.72 26.86
CA ASP A 120 -10.02 -16.27 28.02
C ASP A 120 -9.33 -17.46 28.72
N ASP A 121 -9.81 -18.68 28.48
CA ASP A 121 -9.21 -19.93 28.94
C ASP A 121 -8.13 -20.39 27.95
N GLU A 122 -6.94 -20.71 28.47
CA GLU A 122 -5.80 -21.19 27.66
C GLU A 122 -5.99 -22.63 27.16
N ASP A 123 -6.89 -23.40 27.79
CA ASP A 123 -7.23 -24.77 27.39
C ASP A 123 -8.29 -24.82 26.26
N GLU A 124 -8.91 -23.69 25.93
CA GLU A 124 -9.91 -23.60 24.85
C GLU A 124 -9.27 -23.15 23.52
N ASP A 125 -9.70 -23.77 22.41
CA ASP A 125 -9.20 -23.45 21.08
C ASP A 125 -9.76 -22.12 20.51
N ILE A 126 -8.96 -21.46 19.66
CA ILE A 126 -9.39 -20.29 18.89
C ILE A 126 -10.48 -20.71 17.89
N THR A 127 -11.61 -20.01 17.91
CA THR A 127 -12.72 -20.24 16.96
C THR A 127 -12.83 -19.13 15.91
N TYR A 128 -13.32 -19.47 14.72
CA TYR A 128 -13.51 -18.52 13.63
C TYR A 128 -14.98 -18.13 13.46
N ARG A 129 -15.20 -16.84 13.24
CA ARG A 129 -16.53 -16.29 12.93
C ARG A 129 -16.51 -15.49 11.64
N THR A 130 -17.42 -15.83 10.73
CA THR A 130 -17.64 -15.07 9.50
C THR A 130 -18.60 -13.90 9.73
N ARG A 131 -18.31 -12.76 9.10
CA ARG A 131 -19.16 -11.56 9.08
C ARG A 131 -19.22 -11.00 7.66
N GLY A 132 -20.40 -10.62 7.19
CA GLY A 132 -20.55 -9.85 5.96
C GLY A 132 -20.20 -8.36 6.17
N LYS A 133 -19.43 -7.77 5.27
CA LYS A 133 -19.24 -6.32 5.17
C LYS A 133 -19.67 -5.84 3.79
N SER A 134 -20.41 -4.74 3.77
CA SER A 134 -20.73 -4.04 2.52
C SER A 134 -19.46 -3.52 1.86
N THR A 135 -19.42 -3.63 0.54
CA THR A 135 -18.36 -3.12 -0.33
C THR A 135 -18.93 -2.19 -1.38
N LEU A 136 -18.13 -1.23 -1.82
CA LEU A 136 -18.45 -0.33 -2.91
C LEU A 136 -17.27 -0.29 -3.88
N LEU A 137 -17.57 -0.49 -5.15
CA LEU A 137 -16.63 -0.37 -6.26
C LEU A 137 -17.12 0.76 -7.17
N ILE A 138 -16.28 1.77 -7.37
CA ILE A 138 -16.54 2.86 -8.30
C ILE A 138 -15.50 2.78 -9.41
N VAL A 139 -15.96 2.68 -10.65
CA VAL A 139 -15.12 2.75 -11.85
C VAL A 139 -15.37 4.09 -12.51
N ILE A 140 -14.36 4.95 -12.50
CA ILE A 140 -14.39 6.24 -13.19
C ILE A 140 -13.70 6.05 -14.54
N LYS A 141 -14.40 6.32 -15.64
CA LYS A 141 -13.90 6.26 -17.01
C LYS A 141 -13.93 7.67 -17.60
N ILE A 142 -12.86 8.04 -18.28
CA ILE A 142 -12.70 9.33 -18.96
C ILE A 142 -12.64 9.05 -20.47
N GLY A 143 -13.60 9.60 -21.23
CA GLY A 143 -13.74 9.35 -22.66
C GLY A 143 -13.80 7.86 -22.99
N ASP A 144 -12.97 7.42 -23.94
CA ASP A 144 -12.92 6.02 -24.41
C ASP A 144 -12.30 5.03 -23.41
N GLY A 145 -11.76 5.51 -22.28
CA GLY A 145 -11.16 4.66 -21.26
C GLY A 145 -9.88 3.92 -21.69
N LYS A 146 -9.30 4.24 -22.85
CA LYS A 146 -8.02 3.68 -23.31
C LYS A 146 -6.87 4.28 -22.51
N PHE A 147 -5.95 3.44 -22.06
CA PHE A 147 -4.71 3.90 -21.45
C PHE A 147 -3.84 4.60 -22.50
N GLU A 148 -3.46 5.85 -22.26
CA GLU A 148 -2.61 6.64 -23.16
C GLU A 148 -1.18 6.81 -22.63
N GLY A 149 -0.86 6.16 -21.51
CA GLY A 149 0.48 6.19 -20.94
C GLY A 149 1.45 5.22 -21.64
N ASP A 150 2.73 5.42 -21.34
CA ASP A 150 3.83 4.69 -21.96
C ASP A 150 3.99 3.28 -21.35
N THR A 151 3.45 2.26 -22.03
CA THR A 151 3.56 0.83 -21.66
C THR A 151 4.96 0.26 -21.88
N SER A 152 5.84 0.99 -22.56
CA SER A 152 7.19 0.54 -22.87
C SER A 152 8.20 0.90 -21.76
N GLY A 153 8.87 -0.10 -21.21
CA GLY A 153 10.06 0.05 -20.36
C GLY A 153 9.85 0.45 -18.89
N PRO A 154 10.89 0.33 -18.05
CA PRO A 154 10.83 0.61 -16.62
C PRO A 154 10.55 2.09 -16.31
N VAL A 155 9.96 2.37 -15.13
CA VAL A 155 9.68 3.74 -14.65
C VAL A 155 11.00 4.53 -14.60
N LYS A 156 11.18 5.49 -15.52
CA LYS A 156 12.25 6.49 -15.41
C LYS A 156 11.97 7.32 -14.17
N ARG A 157 12.68 7.03 -13.06
CA ARG A 157 12.71 7.92 -11.91
C ARG A 157 13.34 9.22 -12.39
N GLY A 158 12.57 10.32 -12.36
CA GLY A 158 13.10 11.65 -12.57
C GLY A 158 14.28 11.86 -11.61
N SER A 159 15.47 11.99 -12.18
CA SER A 159 16.70 12.33 -11.47
C SER A 159 16.62 13.78 -11.00
N GLY A 160 15.92 14.01 -9.89
CA GLY A 160 16.07 15.26 -9.14
C GLY A 160 17.50 15.34 -8.58
N PRO A 161 18.17 16.50 -8.62
CA PRO A 161 19.55 16.61 -8.17
C PRO A 161 19.60 16.43 -6.65
N HIS A 162 20.08 15.27 -6.22
CA HIS A 162 20.38 15.02 -4.81
C HIS A 162 21.62 15.86 -4.47
N LYS A 163 21.41 17.07 -3.93
CA LYS A 163 22.47 17.83 -3.25
C LYS A 163 22.89 17.03 -2.01
N GLN A 164 23.91 16.19 -2.18
CA GLN A 164 24.68 15.63 -1.07
C GLN A 164 25.45 16.79 -0.45
N LYS A 165 25.00 17.28 0.72
CA LYS A 165 25.83 18.12 1.59
C LYS A 165 26.86 17.21 2.24
N ALA A 166 28.10 17.28 1.78
CA ALA A 166 29.25 16.70 2.45
C ALA A 166 29.42 17.34 3.86
N PRO A 167 29.83 16.58 4.89
CA PRO A 167 30.16 17.14 6.19
C PRO A 167 31.50 17.89 6.12
N SER A 168 31.46 19.17 6.47
CA SER A 168 32.61 20.07 6.57
C SER A 168 33.59 19.64 7.67
N GLN A 169 34.84 19.44 7.28
CA GLN A 169 36.01 19.23 8.14
C GLN A 169 36.20 20.42 9.10
N LYS A 170 36.46 20.13 10.38
CA LYS A 170 37.03 21.09 11.34
C LYS A 170 38.57 20.95 11.35
N PRO A 171 39.34 22.04 11.46
CA PRO A 171 40.81 22.00 11.43
C PRO A 171 41.41 21.53 12.77
N PRO A 172 42.61 20.92 12.77
CA PRO A 172 43.23 20.29 13.94
C PRO A 172 44.02 21.29 14.80
N LYS A 173 44.00 21.06 16.13
CA LYS A 173 44.95 21.66 17.08
C LYS A 173 46.10 20.67 17.33
N SER A 174 47.32 21.19 17.22
CA SER A 174 48.63 20.56 17.37
C SER A 174 49.06 20.39 18.84
N VAL A 175 49.68 19.25 19.19
CA VAL A 175 50.85 19.13 20.11
C VAL A 175 51.60 17.80 19.78
N PRO A 176 52.95 17.72 19.82
CA PRO A 176 53.73 16.68 19.14
C PRO A 176 54.25 15.56 20.06
N GLY A 177 54.59 14.39 19.48
CA GLY A 177 55.36 13.35 20.18
C GLY A 177 55.44 11.99 19.47
N ALA A 178 56.55 11.81 18.73
CA ALA A 178 57.34 10.58 18.49
C ALA A 178 56.69 9.18 18.25
N GLY A 179 57.07 8.56 17.12
CA GLY A 179 57.24 7.10 16.98
C GLY A 179 56.30 6.40 15.98
N GLY A 180 56.79 6.06 14.78
CA GLY A 180 56.12 5.13 13.84
C GLY A 180 56.53 3.66 14.06
N PRO A 181 56.27 2.74 13.11
CA PRO A 181 54.98 2.42 12.47
C PRO A 181 54.60 0.93 12.68
N SER A 182 53.31 0.56 12.58
CA SER A 182 52.91 -0.84 12.39
C SER A 182 51.59 -0.94 11.61
N LYS A 183 51.64 -1.71 10.53
CA LYS A 183 50.61 -1.93 9.52
C LYS A 183 49.91 -3.25 9.86
N MET A 184 48.65 -3.23 10.30
CA MET A 184 47.85 -4.46 10.47
C MET A 184 46.93 -4.61 9.25
N VAL A 185 47.25 -5.60 8.42
CA VAL A 185 46.42 -6.12 7.33
C VAL A 185 45.70 -7.33 7.91
N VAL A 186 44.37 -7.31 7.90
CA VAL A 186 43.52 -8.48 8.20
C VAL A 186 42.89 -8.90 6.89
N SER A 187 43.28 -10.08 6.41
CA SER A 187 42.78 -10.75 5.21
C SER A 187 41.75 -11.82 5.61
N GLU A 188 40.57 -11.80 4.97
CA GLU A 188 39.55 -12.85 5.10
C GLU A 188 39.94 -14.11 4.31
N PRO A 189 39.58 -15.33 4.77
CA PRO A 189 39.91 -16.58 4.09
C PRO A 189 38.88 -16.99 3.04
N ASP A 190 39.36 -17.40 1.86
CA ASP A 190 38.57 -18.08 0.82
C ASP A 190 38.37 -19.56 1.18
N GLN A 191 37.15 -20.05 0.99
CA GLN A 191 36.73 -21.45 1.17
C GLN A 191 37.17 -22.29 -0.04
N GLU A 192 37.94 -23.36 0.19
CA GLU A 192 38.24 -24.38 -0.82
C GLU A 192 37.24 -25.54 -0.76
N ASP A 193 36.81 -25.94 -1.96
CA ASP A 193 35.91 -27.04 -2.30
C ASP A 193 36.35 -28.40 -1.71
N MET A 194 35.39 -29.08 -1.11
CA MET A 194 35.53 -30.45 -0.61
C MET A 194 34.98 -31.41 -1.69
N GLU A 195 35.83 -31.86 -2.61
CA GLU A 195 35.55 -33.02 -3.47
C GLU A 195 35.98 -34.33 -2.77
N MET A 196 35.00 -35.20 -2.49
CA MET A 196 35.11 -36.66 -2.59
C MET A 196 33.77 -37.22 -3.04
#